data_AF-A0A6I0S2K6-F1
#
_entry.id   AF-A0A6I0S2K6-F1
#
_cell.length_a   1.000
_cell.length_b   1.000
_cell.length_c   1.000
_cell.angle_alpha   90.00
_cell.angle_beta   90.00
_cell.angle_gamma   90.00
#
_symmetry.space_group_name_H-M   'P 1'
#
loop_
_entity.id
_entity.type
_entity.pdbx_description
1 polymer ?
#
loop_
_entity_poly.entity_id
_entity_poly.type
_entity_poly.pdbx_seq_one_letter_code
_entity_poly.pdbx_strand_id
1 'polypeptide(L)'
;VKSDALNKSLNSREIAKLKLKNVWELVEYLGMKFSYPLINSGMDGSCKIGGISYGCWTCLYKDMPLVLVVNGCAPLQDAGIFNYLSLSDIRAIHLYSIDRKKFFGTYVYPWSYEQHSSIAILKLTLHPDVNIGHLLYSTGIERQIKGYGKLDTHTDVYPFGGYQESIAFYSPKYDKGKHDNVLIPDFRSTLYWSPSLQTDSSGECDFLFYSADKSIVYRMEIEGMTEEGEMVYETREIEIK
;
A
#
# COMPACT_ATOMS: atom_id res chain seq x y z
N VAL A 1 -24.77 0.67 -19.85
CA VAL A 1 -24.09 1.99 -20.03
C VAL A 1 -23.22 1.91 -21.27
N LYS A 2 -23.49 2.70 -22.32
CA LYS A 2 -22.56 2.84 -23.46
C LYS A 2 -21.44 3.78 -23.01
N SER A 3 -20.23 3.29 -22.82
CA SER A 3 -19.08 4.14 -22.51
C SER A 3 -18.50 4.66 -23.83
N ASP A 4 -18.20 5.96 -23.90
CA ASP A 4 -17.31 6.51 -24.93
C ASP A 4 -16.03 5.68 -25.01
N ALA A 5 -15.44 5.60 -26.22
CA ALA A 5 -14.24 4.82 -26.47
C ALA A 5 -13.11 5.25 -25.52
N LEU A 6 -12.86 4.43 -24.50
CA LEU A 6 -11.80 4.65 -23.53
C LEU A 6 -10.50 4.21 -24.18
N ASN A 7 -9.54 5.12 -24.30
CA ASN A 7 -8.18 4.77 -24.67
C ASN A 7 -7.22 5.73 -23.97
N LYS A 8 -6.60 5.26 -22.88
CA LYS A 8 -5.48 5.95 -22.22
C LYS A 8 -4.25 5.07 -22.36
N SER A 9 -3.13 5.67 -22.74
CA SER A 9 -1.85 4.98 -22.77
C SER A 9 -0.79 5.88 -22.19
N LEU A 10 0.08 5.31 -21.35
CA LEU A 10 1.26 5.98 -20.85
C LEU A 10 2.47 5.07 -21.06
N ASN A 11 3.57 5.63 -21.57
CA ASN A 11 4.88 4.98 -21.59
C ASN A 11 5.69 5.34 -20.33
N SER A 12 6.82 4.66 -20.10
CA SER A 12 7.66 4.90 -18.91
C SER A 12 8.07 6.37 -18.70
N ARG A 13 8.29 7.15 -19.79
CA ARG A 13 8.64 8.57 -19.65
C ARG A 13 7.47 9.41 -19.17
N GLU A 14 6.25 9.08 -19.62
CA GLU A 14 5.04 9.76 -19.18
C GLU A 14 4.69 9.39 -17.75
N ILE A 15 4.85 8.12 -17.37
CA ILE A 15 4.69 7.66 -15.97
C ILE A 15 5.67 8.40 -15.06
N ALA A 16 6.95 8.49 -15.44
CA ALA A 16 7.96 9.19 -14.64
C ALA A 16 7.64 10.70 -14.43
N LYS A 17 7.00 11.35 -15.40
CA LYS A 17 6.58 12.77 -15.27
C LYS A 17 5.49 12.98 -14.21
N LEU A 18 4.71 11.95 -13.88
CA LEU A 18 3.63 12.05 -12.89
C LEU A 18 4.15 12.12 -11.45
N LYS A 19 5.42 11.80 -11.19
CA LYS A 19 6.06 11.84 -9.86
C LYS A 19 5.28 11.07 -8.78
N LEU A 20 4.71 9.93 -9.17
CA LEU A 20 3.98 9.04 -8.27
C LEU A 20 4.95 8.18 -7.47
N LYS A 21 4.57 7.77 -6.27
CA LYS A 21 5.43 7.00 -5.36
C LYS A 21 5.42 5.50 -5.66
N ASN A 22 4.29 4.97 -6.10
CA ASN A 22 4.10 3.54 -6.33
C ASN A 22 3.05 3.27 -7.42
N VAL A 23 2.88 1.99 -7.76
CA VAL A 23 1.94 1.57 -8.80
C VAL A 23 0.47 1.78 -8.38
N TRP A 24 0.17 1.75 -7.08
CA TRP A 24 -1.18 2.04 -6.57
C TRP A 24 -1.61 3.48 -6.87
N GLU A 25 -0.73 4.46 -6.64
CA GLU A 25 -0.99 5.86 -7.02
C GLU A 25 -1.19 6.01 -8.55
N LEU A 26 -0.49 5.21 -9.37
CA LEU A 26 -0.66 5.23 -10.83
C LEU A 26 -2.04 4.73 -11.25
N VAL A 27 -2.51 3.62 -10.67
CA VAL A 27 -3.84 3.08 -11.01
C VAL A 27 -4.97 3.94 -10.45
N GLU A 28 -4.77 4.59 -9.30
CA GLU A 28 -5.67 5.62 -8.77
C GLU A 28 -5.74 6.85 -9.66
N TYR A 29 -4.57 7.37 -10.11
CA TYR A 29 -4.49 8.48 -11.07
C TYR A 29 -5.26 8.17 -12.36
N LEU A 30 -5.23 6.90 -12.81
CA LEU A 30 -5.99 6.49 -13.98
C LEU A 30 -7.50 6.43 -13.74
N GLY A 31 -7.96 6.36 -12.49
CA GLY A 31 -9.35 6.35 -12.05
C GLY A 31 -9.89 4.97 -11.72
N MET A 32 -9.01 4.02 -11.39
CA MET A 32 -9.38 2.64 -11.06
C MET A 32 -9.79 2.51 -9.60
N LYS A 33 -10.71 1.58 -9.34
CA LYS A 33 -11.15 1.22 -8.00
C LYS A 33 -10.99 -0.28 -7.84
N PHE A 34 -10.30 -0.68 -6.79
CA PHE A 34 -10.10 -2.08 -6.46
C PHE A 34 -10.92 -2.41 -5.22
N SER A 35 -11.64 -3.52 -5.28
CA SER A 35 -12.37 -4.07 -4.15
C SER A 35 -11.88 -5.49 -3.91
N TYR A 36 -11.32 -5.74 -2.74
CA TYR A 36 -11.03 -7.11 -2.34
C TYR A 36 -12.33 -7.92 -2.31
N PRO A 37 -12.34 -9.17 -2.80
CA PRO A 37 -13.54 -9.98 -2.75
C PRO A 37 -13.91 -10.19 -1.28
N LEU A 38 -15.12 -9.75 -0.90
CA LEU A 38 -15.69 -10.05 0.39
C LEU A 38 -15.80 -11.56 0.54
N ILE A 39 -15.22 -12.12 1.61
CA ILE A 39 -15.54 -13.47 2.05
C ILE A 39 -17.03 -13.45 2.39
N ASN A 40 -17.85 -14.16 1.63
CA ASN A 40 -19.19 -14.50 2.10
C ASN A 40 -19.00 -15.41 3.32
N SER A 41 -19.42 -14.92 4.49
CA SER A 41 -19.31 -15.56 5.81
C SER A 41 -20.13 -16.86 5.97
N GLY A 42 -20.48 -17.52 4.87
CA GLY A 42 -21.22 -18.78 4.83
C GLY A 42 -20.35 -20.02 4.67
N MET A 43 -19.02 -19.89 4.64
CA MET A 43 -18.10 -21.03 4.60
C MET A 43 -17.70 -21.44 6.01
N ASP A 44 -18.23 -22.59 6.41
CA ASP A 44 -18.00 -23.32 7.65
C ASP A 44 -16.53 -23.71 7.84
N GLY A 45 -15.78 -22.88 8.56
CA GLY A 45 -14.61 -23.27 9.37
C GLY A 45 -13.40 -23.88 8.63
N SER A 46 -13.47 -24.08 7.31
CA SER A 46 -12.37 -24.54 6.48
C SER A 46 -12.32 -23.66 5.23
N CYS A 47 -11.32 -22.79 5.17
CA CYS A 47 -10.97 -22.10 3.92
C CYS A 47 -10.41 -23.15 2.96
N LYS A 48 -11.28 -23.87 2.27
CA LYS A 48 -10.88 -24.76 1.18
C LYS A 48 -10.43 -23.86 0.03
N ILE A 49 -9.11 -23.81 -0.15
CA ILE A 49 -8.40 -23.12 -1.22
C ILE A 49 -8.88 -23.71 -2.54
N GLY A 50 -9.81 -23.03 -3.20
CA GLY A 50 -10.32 -23.44 -4.50
C GLY A 50 -11.18 -22.33 -5.09
N GLY A 51 -10.73 -21.80 -6.23
CA GLY A 51 -11.51 -21.08 -7.24
C GLY A 51 -12.34 -19.89 -6.76
N ILE A 52 -11.97 -18.69 -7.21
CA ILE A 52 -12.87 -17.60 -7.64
C ILE A 52 -14.33 -17.81 -7.18
N SER A 53 -14.78 -17.04 -6.18
CA SER A 53 -16.21 -16.97 -5.88
C SER A 53 -16.95 -16.59 -7.15
N TYR A 54 -17.82 -17.50 -7.59
CA TYR A 54 -18.69 -17.30 -8.73
C TYR A 54 -19.46 -16.00 -8.56
N GLY A 55 -19.28 -15.08 -9.50
CA GLY A 55 -20.20 -13.98 -9.71
C GLY A 55 -19.81 -12.63 -9.13
N CYS A 56 -18.55 -12.22 -9.02
CA CYS A 56 -18.22 -10.80 -8.83
C CYS A 56 -16.90 -10.39 -9.50
N TRP A 57 -16.79 -9.13 -9.94
CA TRP A 57 -15.52 -8.53 -10.35
C TRP A 57 -14.88 -7.88 -9.13
N THR A 58 -13.58 -8.13 -8.95
CA THR A 58 -12.75 -7.56 -7.89
C THR A 58 -12.25 -6.16 -8.23
N CYS A 59 -12.29 -5.77 -9.50
CA CYS A 59 -11.73 -4.54 -10.00
C CYS A 59 -12.77 -3.80 -10.85
N LEU A 60 -12.88 -2.49 -10.64
CA LEU A 60 -13.81 -1.63 -11.37
C LEU A 60 -13.09 -0.40 -11.93
N TYR A 61 -13.55 0.08 -13.07
CA TYR A 61 -13.17 1.36 -13.64
C TYR A 61 -14.42 2.10 -14.10
N LYS A 62 -14.73 3.24 -13.47
CA LYS A 62 -15.97 4.01 -13.73
C LYS A 62 -17.21 3.08 -13.77
N ASP A 63 -17.32 2.24 -12.75
CA ASP A 63 -18.38 1.23 -12.58
C ASP A 63 -18.41 0.13 -13.65
N MET A 64 -17.48 0.10 -14.61
CA MET A 64 -17.29 -1.03 -15.51
C MET A 64 -16.38 -2.08 -14.87
N PRO A 65 -16.65 -3.37 -15.11
CA PRO A 65 -15.68 -4.42 -14.83
C PRO A 65 -14.30 -4.13 -15.39
N LEU A 66 -13.25 -4.33 -14.59
CA LEU A 66 -11.86 -4.17 -15.01
C LEU A 66 -11.13 -5.51 -15.00
N VAL A 67 -10.43 -5.81 -16.09
CA VAL A 67 -9.56 -6.98 -16.22
C VAL A 67 -8.12 -6.51 -16.26
N LEU A 68 -7.27 -7.14 -15.44
CA LEU A 68 -5.82 -6.92 -15.49
C LEU A 68 -5.15 -7.93 -16.42
N VAL A 69 -4.34 -7.42 -17.34
CA VAL A 69 -3.54 -8.20 -18.30
C VAL A 69 -2.08 -7.77 -18.18
N VAL A 70 -1.18 -8.70 -17.85
CA VAL A 70 0.23 -8.39 -17.60
C VAL A 70 1.09 -9.15 -18.61
N ASN A 71 1.83 -8.44 -19.47
CA ASN A 71 2.67 -9.02 -20.53
C ASN A 71 1.96 -10.07 -21.42
N GLY A 72 0.65 -9.90 -21.62
CA GLY A 72 -0.17 -10.83 -22.39
C GLY A 72 -0.68 -12.05 -21.60
N CYS A 73 -0.25 -12.21 -20.34
CA CYS A 73 -0.89 -13.14 -19.41
C CYS A 73 -2.24 -12.55 -18.97
N ALA A 74 -3.32 -13.21 -19.40
CA ALA A 74 -4.69 -12.84 -19.07
C ALA A 74 -5.51 -14.07 -18.66
N PRO A 75 -6.50 -13.93 -17.74
CA PRO A 75 -6.88 -12.74 -16.97
C PRO A 75 -6.45 -12.86 -15.50
N LEU A 76 -5.77 -11.84 -14.99
CA LEU A 76 -5.58 -11.72 -13.55
C LEU A 76 -6.78 -10.98 -12.96
N GLN A 77 -7.43 -11.60 -11.99
CA GLN A 77 -8.53 -11.00 -11.23
C GLN A 77 -8.03 -10.40 -9.91
N ASP A 78 -6.73 -10.20 -9.76
CA ASP A 78 -6.13 -9.60 -8.58
C ASP A 78 -5.27 -8.39 -8.94
N ALA A 79 -5.40 -7.35 -8.15
CA ALA A 79 -4.54 -6.18 -8.17
C ALA A 79 -3.34 -6.30 -7.23
N GLY A 80 -3.26 -7.33 -6.38
CA GLY A 80 -2.16 -7.57 -5.44
C GLY A 80 -0.78 -7.64 -6.10
N ILE A 81 -0.69 -7.90 -7.40
CA ILE A 81 0.57 -7.82 -8.14
C ILE A 81 1.21 -6.42 -8.07
N PHE A 82 0.44 -5.36 -7.85
CA PHE A 82 0.96 -3.99 -7.72
C PHE A 82 1.79 -3.79 -6.45
N ASN A 83 1.65 -4.64 -5.43
CA ASN A 83 2.50 -4.62 -4.25
C ASN A 83 3.95 -4.98 -4.57
N TYR A 84 4.18 -5.71 -5.66
CA TYR A 84 5.47 -6.27 -6.03
C TYR A 84 6.07 -5.62 -7.29
N LEU A 85 5.43 -4.56 -7.80
CA LEU A 85 5.88 -3.83 -8.98
C LEU A 85 6.36 -2.43 -8.59
N SER A 86 7.52 -2.05 -9.11
CA SER A 86 7.97 -0.67 -9.17
C SER A 86 7.37 0.03 -10.39
N LEU A 87 7.23 1.35 -10.32
CA LEU A 87 6.91 2.17 -11.51
C LEU A 87 7.97 2.00 -12.62
N SER A 88 9.22 1.71 -12.24
CA SER A 88 10.32 1.47 -13.18
C SER A 88 10.22 0.14 -13.93
N ASP A 89 9.50 -0.84 -13.37
CA ASP A 89 9.25 -2.14 -14.03
C ASP A 89 8.27 -2.00 -15.21
N ILE A 90 7.48 -0.93 -15.23
CA ILE A 90 6.42 -0.69 -16.21
C ILE A 90 6.98 0.01 -17.44
N ARG A 91 7.02 -0.72 -18.56
CA ARG A 91 7.37 -0.18 -19.87
C ARG A 91 6.23 0.65 -20.47
N ALA A 92 5.02 0.13 -20.36
CA ALA A 92 3.82 0.80 -20.86
C ALA A 92 2.57 0.31 -20.14
N ILE A 93 1.61 1.22 -20.01
CA ILE A 93 0.27 0.92 -19.51
C ILE A 93 -0.75 1.36 -20.56
N HIS A 94 -1.72 0.49 -20.84
CA HIS A 94 -2.82 0.77 -21.76
C HIS A 94 -4.13 0.44 -21.07
N LEU A 95 -5.01 1.42 -20.98
CA LEU A 95 -6.36 1.28 -20.46
C LEU A 95 -7.33 1.51 -21.60
N TYR A 96 -8.07 0.48 -21.97
CA TYR A 96 -9.06 0.54 -23.03
C TYR A 96 -10.31 -0.24 -22.69
N SER A 97 -11.43 0.07 -23.36
CA SER A 97 -12.65 -0.72 -23.22
C SER A 97 -12.90 -1.62 -24.41
N ILE A 98 -13.49 -2.78 -24.18
CA ILE A 98 -13.95 -3.70 -25.22
C ILE A 98 -15.41 -4.09 -24.98
N ASP A 99 -16.10 -4.45 -26.06
CA ASP A 99 -17.42 -5.06 -25.97
C ASP A 99 -17.30 -6.35 -25.13
N ARG A 100 -18.15 -6.45 -24.11
CA ARG A 100 -18.18 -7.60 -23.22
C ARG A 100 -18.32 -8.93 -23.98
N LYS A 101 -19.11 -8.97 -25.07
CA LYS A 101 -19.28 -10.17 -25.91
C LYS A 101 -17.98 -10.62 -26.56
N LYS A 102 -17.08 -9.68 -26.91
CA LYS A 102 -15.76 -10.00 -27.49
C LYS A 102 -14.81 -10.62 -26.47
N PHE A 103 -14.99 -10.30 -25.18
CA PHE A 103 -14.20 -10.90 -24.10
C PHE A 103 -14.66 -12.31 -23.73
N PHE A 104 -15.98 -12.55 -23.73
CA PHE A 104 -16.58 -13.82 -23.33
C PHE A 104 -16.28 -15.02 -24.22
N GLY A 105 -15.76 -14.82 -25.43
CA GLY A 105 -15.27 -15.94 -26.25
C GLY A 105 -14.10 -16.70 -25.62
N THR A 106 -13.46 -16.15 -24.56
CA THR A 106 -12.18 -16.65 -24.02
C THR A 106 -12.20 -16.99 -22.52
N TYR A 107 -13.13 -16.46 -21.70
CA TYR A 107 -13.09 -16.58 -20.23
C TYR A 107 -14.48 -16.67 -19.53
N VAL A 108 -14.53 -17.21 -18.30
CA VAL A 108 -15.74 -17.64 -17.55
C VAL A 108 -16.57 -16.48 -16.93
N TYR A 109 -17.88 -16.75 -16.76
CA TYR A 109 -19.00 -15.89 -16.34
C TYR A 109 -18.99 -15.38 -14.87
N PRO A 110 -19.15 -14.07 -14.65
CA PRO A 110 -19.73 -13.53 -13.42
C PRO A 110 -21.15 -12.95 -13.68
N TRP A 111 -22.18 -13.59 -13.13
CA TRP A 111 -23.60 -13.22 -13.32
C TRP A 111 -23.98 -11.83 -12.80
N SER A 112 -23.27 -11.28 -11.81
CA SER A 112 -23.63 -10.02 -11.15
C SER A 112 -23.43 -8.75 -12.00
N TYR A 113 -22.91 -8.86 -13.22
CA TYR A 113 -22.63 -7.71 -14.10
C TYR A 113 -23.22 -7.87 -15.50
N GLU A 114 -24.28 -8.68 -15.65
CA GLU A 114 -25.03 -8.84 -16.90
C GLU A 114 -25.58 -7.51 -17.47
N GLN A 115 -25.70 -6.49 -16.63
CA GLN A 115 -26.10 -5.13 -17.03
C GLN A 115 -25.02 -4.32 -17.80
N HIS A 116 -23.74 -4.74 -17.79
CA HIS A 116 -22.66 -4.01 -18.45
C HIS A 116 -22.44 -4.49 -19.88
N SER A 117 -22.54 -3.61 -20.88
CA SER A 117 -22.26 -3.96 -22.28
C SER A 117 -20.77 -3.96 -22.64
N SER A 118 -19.93 -3.39 -21.77
CA SER A 118 -18.51 -3.18 -22.02
C SER A 118 -17.72 -3.46 -20.76
N ILE A 119 -16.47 -3.86 -20.93
CA ILE A 119 -15.50 -4.06 -19.87
C ILE A 119 -14.26 -3.21 -20.15
N ALA A 120 -13.58 -2.81 -19.09
CA ALA A 120 -12.28 -2.17 -19.16
C ALA A 120 -11.17 -3.22 -19.08
N ILE A 121 -10.11 -3.02 -19.86
CA ILE A 121 -8.88 -3.80 -19.84
C ILE A 121 -7.76 -2.88 -19.43
N LEU A 122 -7.07 -3.22 -18.34
CA LEU A 122 -5.78 -2.66 -18.01
C LEU A 122 -4.69 -3.59 -18.47
N LYS A 123 -3.98 -3.21 -19.53
CA LYS A 123 -2.82 -3.93 -20.03
C LYS A 123 -1.54 -3.27 -19.52
N LEU A 124 -0.79 -4.02 -18.72
CA LEU A 124 0.56 -3.69 -18.28
C LEU A 124 1.57 -4.42 -19.17
N THR A 125 2.51 -3.66 -19.72
CA THR A 125 3.70 -4.19 -20.39
C THR A 125 4.88 -3.92 -19.47
N LEU A 126 5.49 -4.97 -18.94
CA LEU A 126 6.64 -4.91 -18.05
C LEU A 126 7.94 -5.10 -18.83
N HIS A 127 9.06 -4.66 -18.26
CA HIS A 127 10.39 -4.99 -18.77
C HIS A 127 10.61 -6.53 -18.78
N PRO A 128 11.39 -7.06 -19.75
CA PRO A 128 11.59 -8.50 -19.90
C PRO A 128 12.32 -9.14 -18.70
N ASP A 129 13.08 -8.34 -17.96
CA ASP A 129 13.81 -8.78 -16.75
C ASP A 129 12.88 -9.03 -15.56
N VAL A 130 11.62 -8.56 -15.64
CA VAL A 130 10.62 -8.76 -14.60
C VAL A 130 10.07 -10.19 -14.69
N ASN A 131 10.37 -11.01 -13.68
CA ASN A 131 9.91 -12.39 -13.61
C ASN A 131 8.42 -12.46 -13.21
N ILE A 132 7.55 -12.56 -14.22
CA ILE A 132 6.09 -12.67 -14.03
C ILE A 132 5.72 -13.92 -13.22
N GLY A 133 6.40 -15.05 -13.44
CA GLY A 133 6.11 -16.29 -12.72
C GLY A 133 6.31 -16.14 -11.22
N HIS A 134 7.39 -15.46 -10.81
CA HIS A 134 7.65 -15.14 -9.42
C HIS A 134 6.60 -14.18 -8.86
N LEU A 135 6.24 -13.11 -9.59
CA LEU A 135 5.19 -12.17 -9.16
C LEU A 135 3.85 -12.87 -8.90
N LEU A 136 3.44 -13.77 -9.79
CA LEU A 136 2.22 -14.55 -9.64
C LEU A 136 2.29 -15.49 -8.44
N TYR A 137 3.45 -16.11 -8.21
CA TYR A 137 3.68 -16.99 -7.06
C TYR A 137 3.63 -16.22 -5.74
N SER A 138 4.34 -15.10 -5.62
CA SER A 138 4.33 -14.23 -4.42
C SER A 138 2.94 -13.71 -4.11
N THR A 139 2.20 -13.25 -5.13
CA THR A 139 0.80 -12.83 -4.98
C THR A 139 -0.07 -14.01 -4.49
N GLY A 140 0.18 -15.22 -4.99
CA GLY A 140 -0.47 -16.45 -4.54
C GLY A 140 -0.20 -16.80 -3.08
N ILE A 141 1.03 -16.63 -2.59
CA ILE A 141 1.40 -16.84 -1.19
C ILE A 141 0.75 -15.80 -0.28
N GLU A 142 0.83 -14.51 -0.63
CA GLU A 142 0.25 -13.44 0.20
C GLU A 142 -1.24 -13.67 0.45
N ARG A 143 -1.98 -14.10 -0.59
CA ARG A 143 -3.38 -14.51 -0.47
C ARG A 143 -3.61 -15.60 0.58
N GLN A 144 -2.69 -16.57 0.68
CA GLN A 144 -2.80 -17.67 1.64
C GLN A 144 -2.51 -17.20 3.08
N ILE A 145 -1.63 -16.22 3.25
CA ILE A 145 -1.19 -15.73 4.57
C ILE A 145 -2.15 -14.68 5.13
N LYS A 146 -2.47 -13.64 4.36
CA LYS A 146 -3.32 -12.51 4.82
C LYS A 146 -4.82 -12.83 4.77
N GLY A 147 -5.23 -13.81 3.97
CA GLY A 147 -6.63 -13.99 3.61
C GLY A 147 -7.16 -12.82 2.75
N TYR A 148 -8.48 -12.74 2.55
CA TYR A 148 -9.12 -11.64 1.82
C TYR A 148 -9.48 -10.46 2.74
N GLY A 149 -8.57 -10.05 3.61
CA GLY A 149 -8.72 -8.85 4.43
C GLY A 149 -8.87 -7.60 3.55
N LYS A 150 -9.53 -6.55 4.07
CA LYS A 150 -9.60 -5.26 3.38
C LYS A 150 -8.18 -4.70 3.26
N LEU A 151 -7.67 -4.57 2.02
CA LEU A 151 -6.42 -3.89 1.74
C LEU A 151 -6.50 -2.46 2.29
N ASP A 152 -5.65 -2.14 3.26
CA ASP A 152 -5.41 -0.77 3.67
C ASP A 152 -4.14 -0.29 2.97
N THR A 153 -4.28 0.51 1.92
CA THR A 153 -3.14 1.00 1.13
C THR A 153 -2.13 1.82 1.94
N HIS A 154 -2.47 2.24 3.16
CA HIS A 154 -1.53 2.89 4.08
C HIS A 154 -0.69 1.90 4.91
N THR A 155 -1.19 0.70 5.17
CA THR A 155 -0.52 -0.29 6.04
C THR A 155 -0.12 -1.59 5.31
N ASP A 156 -0.78 -1.93 4.21
CA ASP A 156 -0.57 -3.13 3.39
C ASP A 156 0.30 -2.93 2.16
N VAL A 157 0.55 -1.68 1.74
CA VAL A 157 1.62 -1.40 0.77
C VAL A 157 2.92 -1.66 1.50
N TYR A 158 3.49 -2.84 1.31
CA TYR A 158 4.86 -3.12 1.71
C TYR A 158 5.77 -2.27 0.80
N PRO A 159 6.47 -1.25 1.31
CA PRO A 159 7.62 -0.72 0.59
C PRO A 159 8.74 -1.76 0.72
N PHE A 160 8.61 -2.90 0.05
CA PHE A 160 9.68 -3.88 0.05
C PHE A 160 10.78 -3.38 -0.90
N GLY A 161 11.81 -2.77 -0.31
CA GLY A 161 13.11 -2.60 -0.98
C GLY A 161 13.58 -1.17 -1.27
N GLY A 162 13.15 -0.14 -0.55
CA GLY A 162 13.69 1.21 -0.73
C GLY A 162 13.55 2.10 0.50
N TYR A 163 14.44 3.08 0.63
CA TYR A 163 14.44 4.12 1.66
C TYR A 163 13.02 4.65 1.90
N GLN A 164 12.49 4.41 3.10
CA GLN A 164 11.25 5.04 3.54
C GLN A 164 11.51 6.54 3.70
N GLU A 165 10.64 7.38 3.11
CA GLU A 165 10.72 8.83 3.34
C GLU A 165 10.68 9.08 4.85
N SER A 166 11.57 9.95 5.34
CA SER A 166 11.62 10.31 6.76
C SER A 166 10.27 10.87 7.18
N ILE A 167 9.54 10.11 8.00
CA ILE A 167 8.31 10.60 8.63
C ILE A 167 8.74 11.47 9.81
N ALA A 168 8.35 12.74 9.78
CA ALA A 168 8.58 13.61 10.93
C ALA A 168 7.72 13.11 12.11
N PHE A 169 8.36 12.80 13.23
CA PHE A 169 7.65 12.52 14.47
C PHE A 169 6.99 13.81 14.97
N TYR A 170 5.65 13.83 15.01
CA TYR A 170 4.92 14.98 15.51
C TYR A 170 4.93 15.00 17.04
N SER A 171 5.64 15.97 17.62
CA SER A 171 5.49 16.31 19.04
C SER A 171 4.38 17.36 19.19
N PRO A 172 3.38 17.14 20.09
CA PRO A 172 2.41 18.16 20.44
C PRO A 172 3.09 19.46 20.88
N LYS A 173 2.46 20.60 20.56
CA LYS A 173 2.89 21.91 21.06
C LYS A 173 2.28 22.11 22.45
N TYR A 174 3.14 22.11 23.47
CA TYR A 174 2.74 22.31 24.87
C TYR A 174 2.84 23.79 25.32
N ASP A 175 3.00 24.73 24.39
CA ASP A 175 3.16 26.16 24.71
C ASP A 175 1.94 26.76 25.41
N LYS A 176 2.22 27.62 26.40
CA LYS A 176 1.24 28.35 27.22
C LYS A 176 0.41 29.30 26.34
N GLY A 177 -0.85 28.96 26.04
CA GLY A 177 -1.72 29.95 25.39
C GLY A 177 -3.15 29.58 25.00
N LYS A 178 -3.54 28.30 24.85
CA LYS A 178 -4.94 27.94 24.62
C LYS A 178 -5.33 26.71 25.42
N HIS A 179 -6.17 26.92 26.42
CA HIS A 179 -6.71 25.90 27.32
C HIS A 179 -7.66 24.89 26.62
N ASP A 180 -7.74 24.87 25.29
CA ASP A 180 -8.69 24.03 24.56
C ASP A 180 -8.21 22.57 24.43
N ASN A 181 -6.91 22.29 24.61
CA ASN A 181 -6.35 20.93 24.55
C ASN A 181 -6.26 20.22 25.91
N VAL A 182 -6.68 20.86 27.01
CA VAL A 182 -6.53 20.35 28.39
C VAL A 182 -7.43 19.11 28.66
N LEU A 183 -8.33 18.76 27.74
CA LEU A 183 -9.34 17.73 27.95
C LEU A 183 -9.02 16.37 27.30
N ILE A 184 -7.91 16.21 26.59
CA ILE A 184 -7.55 14.95 25.93
C ILE A 184 -6.38 14.31 26.69
N PRO A 185 -6.59 13.19 27.38
CA PRO A 185 -5.49 12.49 28.05
C PRO A 185 -4.43 12.00 27.03
N ASP A 186 -3.15 12.19 27.35
CA ASP A 186 -2.03 11.72 26.52
C ASP A 186 -1.68 10.25 26.85
N PHE A 187 -2.05 9.35 25.94
CA PHE A 187 -1.78 7.90 26.05
C PHE A 187 -0.76 7.40 25.03
N ARG A 188 0.04 8.27 24.42
CA ARG A 188 1.00 7.85 23.39
C ARG A 188 2.07 6.94 23.98
N SER A 189 2.46 5.92 23.21
CA SER A 189 3.54 4.98 23.55
C SER A 189 4.94 5.56 23.31
N THR A 190 5.06 6.52 22.38
CA THR A 190 6.30 7.25 22.09
C THR A 190 6.04 8.73 22.33
N LEU A 191 6.79 9.33 23.26
CA LEU A 191 6.63 10.74 23.64
C LEU A 191 7.66 11.66 22.99
N TYR A 192 8.84 11.12 22.70
CA TYR A 192 9.96 11.85 22.11
C TYR A 192 10.66 10.97 21.09
N TRP A 193 11.01 11.56 19.95
CA TRP A 193 11.88 10.97 18.94
C TRP A 193 12.62 12.08 18.20
N SER A 194 13.94 12.01 18.19
CA SER A 194 14.82 12.96 17.50
C SER A 194 15.95 12.21 16.81
N PRO A 195 16.06 12.27 15.48
CA PRO A 195 17.08 11.53 14.73
C PRO A 195 18.43 12.25 14.69
N SER A 196 18.54 13.46 15.23
CA SER A 196 19.68 14.36 15.04
C SER A 196 20.19 14.94 16.36
N LEU A 197 20.27 14.12 17.41
CA LEU A 197 20.96 14.48 18.64
C LEU A 197 22.47 14.47 18.37
N GLN A 198 23.13 15.59 18.65
CA GLN A 198 24.58 15.72 18.53
C GLN A 198 25.15 15.98 19.91
N THR A 199 26.16 15.21 20.28
CA THR A 199 26.94 15.46 21.49
C THR A 199 27.84 16.66 21.29
N ASP A 200 28.11 17.37 22.37
CA ASP A 200 29.08 18.45 22.39
C ASP A 200 30.54 17.92 22.42
N SER A 201 31.51 18.83 22.53
CA SER A 201 32.94 18.47 22.60
C SER A 201 33.33 17.66 23.84
N SER A 202 32.46 17.57 24.85
CA SER A 202 32.63 16.74 26.04
C SER A 202 31.94 15.38 25.94
N GLY A 203 31.18 15.13 24.86
CA GLY A 203 30.42 13.91 24.67
C GLY A 203 29.03 13.94 25.31
N GLU A 204 28.57 15.11 25.77
CA GLU A 204 27.28 15.26 26.45
C GLU A 204 26.20 15.79 25.49
N CYS A 205 24.95 15.36 25.67
CA CYS A 205 23.81 15.83 24.89
C CYS A 205 22.58 15.97 25.80
N ASP A 206 22.01 17.16 25.83
CA ASP A 206 20.79 17.46 26.58
C ASP A 206 19.57 17.50 25.67
N PHE A 207 18.45 16.95 26.15
CA PHE A 207 17.15 17.06 25.50
C PHE A 207 16.03 17.13 26.53
N LEU A 208 14.90 17.71 26.13
CA LEU A 208 13.72 17.89 26.97
C LEU A 208 12.54 17.21 26.30
N PHE A 209 11.70 16.55 27.12
CA PHE A 209 10.45 15.94 26.68
C PHE A 209 9.37 16.12 27.74
N TYR A 210 8.11 15.96 27.33
CA TYR A 210 6.95 15.98 28.22
C TYR A 210 6.52 14.54 28.54
N SER A 211 6.14 14.27 29.78
CA SER A 211 5.60 12.98 30.21
C SER A 211 4.15 12.79 29.77
N ALA A 212 3.70 11.53 29.67
CA ALA A 212 2.29 11.19 29.53
C ALA A 212 1.55 11.38 30.86
N ASP A 213 0.21 11.41 30.82
CA ASP A 213 -0.63 11.58 32.02
C ASP A 213 -0.61 10.36 32.95
N LYS A 214 -0.19 9.20 32.44
CA LYS A 214 -0.13 7.95 33.22
C LYS A 214 1.23 7.83 33.90
N SER A 215 1.23 7.58 35.20
CA SER A 215 2.44 7.14 35.91
C SER A 215 2.82 5.73 35.42
N ILE A 216 3.91 5.66 34.66
CA ILE A 216 4.50 4.45 34.08
C ILE A 216 6.02 4.56 34.08
N VAL A 217 6.68 3.41 33.93
CA VAL A 217 8.11 3.36 33.62
C VAL A 217 8.30 3.67 32.13
N TYR A 218 9.10 4.69 31.85
CA TYR A 218 9.50 5.07 30.50
C TYR A 218 10.75 4.32 30.10
N ARG A 219 10.76 3.80 28.87
CA ARG A 219 11.96 3.24 28.25
C ARG A 219 12.54 4.25 27.28
N MET A 220 13.82 4.53 27.45
CA MET A 220 14.63 5.37 26.58
C MET A 220 15.58 4.47 25.80
N GLU A 221 15.58 4.61 24.48
CA GLU A 221 16.47 3.91 23.56
C GLU A 221 17.27 4.98 22.81
N ILE A 222 18.59 4.88 22.85
CA ILE A 222 19.52 5.78 22.18
C ILE A 222 20.31 4.95 21.18
N GLU A 223 20.25 5.34 19.91
CA GLU A 223 21.01 4.74 18.83
C GLU A 223 21.81 5.82 18.13
N GLY A 224 23.06 5.53 17.77
CA GLY A 224 23.93 6.50 17.15
C GLY A 224 25.14 5.90 16.48
N MET A 225 25.97 6.77 15.90
CA MET A 225 27.23 6.41 15.29
C MET A 225 28.28 7.47 15.64
N THR A 226 29.50 7.06 15.98
CA THR A 226 30.61 7.98 16.25
C THR A 226 31.15 8.60 14.96
N GLU A 227 32.03 9.60 15.07
CA GLU A 227 32.71 10.19 13.89
C GLU A 227 33.58 9.17 13.15
N GLU A 228 34.10 8.16 13.86
CA GLU A 228 34.87 7.04 13.33
C GLU A 228 33.99 5.94 12.71
N GLY A 229 32.66 6.05 12.81
CA GLY A 229 31.72 5.09 12.24
C GLY A 229 31.35 3.92 13.17
N GLU A 230 31.64 4.03 14.47
CA GLU A 230 31.29 2.97 15.44
C GLU A 230 29.83 3.11 15.87
N MET A 231 29.09 2.01 15.89
CA MET A 231 27.67 1.99 16.29
C MET A 231 27.53 2.06 17.81
N VAL A 232 26.62 2.90 18.30
CA VAL A 232 26.29 3.06 19.71
C VAL A 232 24.82 2.68 19.92
N TYR A 233 24.56 1.87 20.93
CA TYR A 233 23.20 1.50 21.36
C TYR A 233 23.13 1.49 22.88
N GLU A 234 22.16 2.20 23.46
CA GLU A 234 21.92 2.24 24.90
C GLU A 234 20.43 2.19 25.22
N THR A 235 20.08 1.55 26.33
CA THR A 235 18.71 1.51 26.84
C THR A 235 18.69 1.87 28.32
N ARG A 236 17.75 2.75 28.72
CA ARG A 236 17.52 3.19 30.09
C ARG A 236 16.04 3.15 30.44
N GLU A 237 15.75 2.95 31.72
CA GLU A 237 14.39 3.02 32.26
C GLU A 237 14.30 4.15 33.28
N ILE A 238 13.23 4.93 33.21
CA ILE A 238 12.98 6.07 34.11
C ILE A 238 11.56 5.96 34.64
N GLU A 239 11.40 5.96 35.96
CA GLU A 239 10.09 6.03 36.61
C GLU A 239 9.73 7.49 36.85
N ILE A 240 8.59 7.94 36.32
CA ILE A 240 8.03 9.27 36.62
C ILE A 240 6.78 9.08 37.48
N LYS A 241 6.82 9.67 38.67
CA LYS A 241 5.76 9.60 39.69
C LYS A 241 4.81 10.77 39.60
#